data_AF-A0A0F9J2L7-F1
#
_entry.id   AF-A0A0F9J2L7-F1
#
_cell.length_a   1.000
_cell.length_b   1.000
_cell.length_c   1.000
_cell.angle_alpha   90.00
_cell.angle_beta   90.00
_cell.angle_gamma   90.00
#
_symmetry.space_group_name_H-M   'P 1'
#
loop_
_entity.id
_entity.type
_entity.pdbx_description
1 polymer ?
#
loop_
_entity_poly.entity_id
_entity_poly.type
_entity_poly.pdbx_seq_one_letter_code
_entity_poly.pdbx_strand_id
1 'polypeptide(L)'
;MATGNVKRHDLEPSPRLVINAAAGGAYDLTNCSVKMIMKFGTTLSAALDDSEVTVDLPAAIVDQVELGDILLVDHERMIIGGSLPTQPIVGAAATFTMSRGDSKAATAGSIYGSSDVDGQLGVNQYRLSDDAVFTLSVDSGAPTTVTVTTASTTTNNSMADLVTDVNTALGVAGLAATATNQNDKLVITSDSTGAASNVAISAPDAIAIAELGIIAAYGTGEAAETTTAKAHIISSAVNVIKIDRSAIVDSPATNGTVSFEWITGDTEKLGTYFMEFEITTPSGKKFTAPANDTFSVEFVSDFDDS
;
A
#
# COMPACT_ATOMS: atom_id res chain seq x y z
N MET A 1 -5.85 2.11 33.07
CA MET A 1 -4.64 1.45 32.58
C MET A 1 -4.97 -0.01 32.36
N ALA A 2 -4.72 -0.55 31.18
CA ALA A 2 -4.69 -2.00 30.99
C ALA A 2 -3.35 -2.51 31.53
N THR A 3 -3.38 -3.58 32.32
CA THR A 3 -2.19 -4.23 32.86
C THR A 3 -2.17 -5.66 32.33
N GLY A 4 -1.09 -6.04 31.65
CA GLY A 4 -0.80 -7.41 31.28
C GLY A 4 0.34 -7.94 32.15
N ASN A 5 0.18 -9.13 32.70
CA ASN A 5 1.24 -9.81 33.45
C ASN A 5 1.97 -10.77 32.51
N VAL A 6 3.30 -10.68 32.46
CA VAL A 6 4.16 -11.64 31.76
C VAL A 6 5.01 -12.34 32.81
N LYS A 7 5.05 -13.67 32.79
CA LYS A 7 5.84 -14.46 33.74
C LYS A 7 7.34 -14.36 33.41
N ARG A 8 8.18 -14.44 34.44
CA ARG A 8 9.64 -14.53 34.28
C ARG A 8 10.00 -15.77 33.43
N HIS A 9 10.86 -15.57 32.44
CA HIS A 9 11.30 -16.58 31.46
C HIS A 9 10.19 -17.11 30.51
N ASP A 10 9.01 -16.49 30.50
CA ASP A 10 7.98 -16.82 29.54
C ASP A 10 8.29 -16.22 28.16
N LEU A 11 8.13 -17.03 27.11
CA LEU A 11 8.26 -16.61 25.72
C LEU A 11 6.89 -16.47 25.03
N GLU A 12 5.80 -16.80 25.74
CA GLU A 12 4.41 -16.66 25.32
C GLU A 12 3.54 -16.06 26.46
N PRO A 13 2.32 -15.58 26.22
CA PRO A 13 1.76 -15.20 24.93
C PRO A 13 2.23 -13.81 24.49
N SER A 14 2.38 -13.62 23.18
CA SER A 14 2.41 -12.27 22.61
C SER A 14 1.07 -11.57 22.88
N PRO A 15 1.05 -10.33 23.40
CA PRO A 15 -0.20 -9.62 23.62
C PRO A 15 -0.97 -9.48 22.28
N ARG A 16 -2.20 -10.01 22.22
CA ARG A 16 -3.11 -9.92 21.05
C ARG A 16 -4.41 -9.22 21.45
N LEU A 17 -4.86 -8.26 20.64
CA LEU A 17 -6.17 -7.61 20.77
C LEU A 17 -7.06 -7.99 19.58
N VAL A 18 -8.27 -8.47 19.85
CA VAL A 18 -9.26 -8.88 18.83
C VAL A 18 -10.54 -8.06 18.99
N ILE A 19 -11.06 -7.46 17.91
CA ILE A 19 -12.29 -6.66 17.91
C ILE A 19 -13.43 -7.48 17.27
N ASN A 20 -14.46 -7.83 18.05
CA ASN A 20 -15.60 -8.63 17.58
C ASN A 20 -16.86 -7.76 17.37
N ALA A 21 -17.69 -8.13 16.39
CA ALA A 21 -19.04 -7.60 16.23
C ALA A 21 -19.99 -8.16 17.28
N ALA A 22 -21.06 -7.40 17.60
CA ALA A 22 -22.04 -7.77 18.61
C ALA A 22 -22.76 -9.11 18.32
N ALA A 23 -22.72 -9.60 17.08
CA ALA A 23 -23.28 -10.88 16.66
C ALA A 23 -22.27 -12.05 16.58
N GLY A 24 -21.02 -11.85 17.02
CA GLY A 24 -20.01 -12.92 17.11
C GLY A 24 -19.15 -13.16 15.85
N GLY A 25 -19.23 -12.31 14.82
CA GLY A 25 -18.29 -12.29 13.69
C GLY A 25 -17.20 -11.21 13.85
N ALA A 26 -16.04 -11.38 13.22
CA ALA A 26 -15.00 -10.35 13.16
C ALA A 26 -15.40 -9.21 12.20
N TYR A 27 -15.01 -7.97 12.49
CA TYR A 27 -15.20 -6.84 11.56
C TYR A 27 -14.10 -6.81 10.49
N ASP A 28 -14.47 -6.46 9.26
CA ASP A 28 -13.53 -6.09 8.21
C ASP A 28 -13.02 -4.65 8.45
N LEU A 29 -11.70 -4.50 8.56
CA LEU A 29 -11.03 -3.24 8.86
C LEU A 29 -10.32 -2.63 7.64
N THR A 30 -10.60 -3.15 6.45
CA THR A 30 -9.97 -2.65 5.21
C THR A 30 -10.23 -1.14 5.05
N ASN A 31 -9.15 -0.37 5.00
CA ASN A 31 -9.12 1.11 4.95
C ASN A 31 -9.78 1.87 6.12
N CYS A 32 -10.01 1.20 7.24
CA CYS A 32 -10.44 1.85 8.46
C CYS A 32 -9.22 2.34 9.25
N SER A 33 -9.26 3.58 9.74
CA SER A 33 -8.40 4.03 10.82
C SER A 33 -9.08 3.72 12.16
N VAL A 34 -8.50 2.81 12.95
CA VAL A 34 -9.02 2.47 14.28
C VAL A 34 -8.73 3.63 15.24
N LYS A 35 -9.78 4.32 15.69
CA LYS A 35 -9.68 5.32 16.76
C LYS A 35 -10.13 4.70 18.08
N MET A 36 -9.19 4.47 18.97
CA MET A 36 -9.49 4.01 20.32
C MET A 36 -9.98 5.21 21.16
N ILE A 37 -11.25 5.22 21.57
CA ILE A 37 -11.78 6.20 22.52
C ILE A 37 -11.98 5.49 23.85
N MET A 38 -11.16 5.83 24.84
CA MET A 38 -11.36 5.41 26.23
C MET A 38 -12.07 6.52 26.99
N LYS A 39 -13.28 6.24 27.49
CA LYS A 39 -13.94 7.08 28.50
C LYS A 39 -13.66 6.52 29.89
N PHE A 40 -13.26 7.37 30.80
CA PHE A 40 -13.17 7.08 32.23
C PHE A 40 -14.38 7.68 32.92
N GLY A 41 -15.04 6.92 33.80
CA GLY A 41 -16.16 7.39 34.61
C GLY A 41 -15.95 7.06 36.07
N THR A 42 -15.58 8.07 36.85
CA THR A 42 -15.86 8.19 38.28
C THR A 42 -17.23 8.84 38.45
N THR A 43 -18.02 8.41 39.45
CA THR A 43 -19.11 9.19 40.06
C THR A 43 -18.47 10.42 40.76
N LEU A 44 -18.95 11.67 40.77
CA LEU A 44 -20.27 12.31 40.64
C LEU A 44 -20.21 13.64 39.84
N SER A 45 -21.40 13.99 39.34
CA SER A 45 -21.93 15.21 38.71
C SER A 45 -21.37 16.60 39.10
N ALA A 46 -21.24 17.49 38.10
CA ALA A 46 -22.18 18.62 37.88
C ALA A 46 -21.93 19.36 36.54
N ALA A 47 -23.02 19.47 35.76
CA ALA A 47 -23.42 20.52 34.82
C ALA A 47 -22.53 20.93 33.62
N LEU A 48 -23.01 20.60 32.41
CA LEU A 48 -23.37 21.49 31.28
C LEU A 48 -23.92 20.56 30.19
N ASP A 49 -25.19 20.22 30.28
CA ASP A 49 -26.28 20.80 29.47
C ASP A 49 -26.10 20.54 27.98
N ASP A 50 -26.87 19.55 27.55
CA ASP A 50 -27.08 19.11 26.19
C ASP A 50 -27.93 20.17 25.49
N SER A 51 -27.25 21.14 24.87
CA SER A 51 -27.87 21.99 23.84
C SER A 51 -27.17 21.70 22.53
N GLU A 52 -27.89 21.00 21.66
CA GLU A 52 -27.61 21.00 20.23
C GLU A 52 -27.45 22.45 19.77
N VAL A 53 -26.27 22.80 19.26
CA VAL A 53 -26.11 24.00 18.45
C VAL A 53 -26.70 23.68 17.09
N THR A 54 -28.00 23.93 16.93
CA THR A 54 -28.66 24.02 15.64
C THR A 54 -28.25 25.34 14.99
N VAL A 55 -27.45 25.28 13.93
CA VAL A 55 -27.24 26.43 13.06
C VAL A 55 -28.37 26.43 12.05
N ASP A 56 -29.43 27.18 12.36
CA ASP A 56 -30.55 27.40 11.46
C ASP A 56 -30.12 28.44 10.42
N LEU A 57 -29.73 27.98 9.22
CA LEU A 57 -29.48 28.88 8.10
C LEU A 57 -30.83 29.15 7.41
N PRO A 58 -31.27 30.41 7.27
CA PRO A 58 -32.53 30.72 6.62
C PRO A 58 -32.51 30.24 5.16
N ALA A 59 -33.62 29.66 4.72
CA ALA A 59 -33.84 28.98 3.43
C ALA A 59 -33.68 29.86 2.16
N ALA A 60 -33.00 31.00 2.24
CA ALA A 60 -32.97 32.01 1.19
C ALA A 60 -31.60 32.22 0.51
N ILE A 61 -30.59 31.38 0.76
CA ILE A 61 -29.32 31.45 0.00
C ILE A 61 -28.87 30.04 -0.39
N VAL A 62 -29.62 29.41 -1.29
CA VAL A 62 -29.15 28.27 -2.08
C VAL A 62 -29.57 28.53 -3.52
N ASP A 63 -28.93 29.51 -4.13
CA ASP A 63 -28.84 29.55 -5.57
C ASP A 63 -27.49 30.16 -5.95
N GLN A 64 -26.79 29.45 -6.84
CA GLN A 64 -25.50 29.78 -7.45
C GLN A 64 -24.22 29.53 -6.63
N VAL A 65 -23.74 28.29 -6.73
CA VAL A 65 -22.31 28.04 -6.96
C VAL A 65 -22.21 27.04 -8.10
N GLU A 66 -21.80 27.50 -9.29
CA GLU A 66 -21.52 26.62 -10.42
C GLU A 66 -20.28 25.77 -10.15
N LEU A 67 -20.33 24.51 -10.59
CA LEU A 67 -19.25 23.54 -10.51
C LEU A 67 -18.08 23.97 -11.40
N GLY A 68 -17.22 24.80 -10.86
CA GLY A 68 -16.04 25.24 -11.57
C GLY A 68 -15.34 26.34 -10.81
N ASP A 69 -14.73 26.01 -9.67
CA ASP A 69 -13.49 26.66 -9.27
C ASP A 69 -12.85 26.02 -8.03
N ILE A 70 -11.55 25.74 -8.20
CA ILE A 70 -10.50 25.77 -7.17
C ILE A 70 -10.43 24.55 -6.24
N LEU A 71 -9.77 23.51 -6.77
CA LEU A 71 -9.01 22.52 -6.02
C LEU A 71 -7.61 23.11 -5.74
N LEU A 72 -7.43 23.78 -4.60
CA LEU A 72 -6.08 24.06 -4.08
C LEU A 72 -5.85 23.15 -2.88
N VAL A 73 -4.99 22.15 -3.09
CA VAL A 73 -4.49 21.26 -2.05
C VAL A 73 -3.37 21.99 -1.32
N ASP A 74 -3.63 22.39 -0.07
CA ASP A 74 -2.57 22.62 0.89
C ASP A 74 -2.52 21.44 1.87
N HIS A 75 -1.32 21.02 2.23
CA HIS A 75 -0.96 19.68 2.71
C HIS A 75 -1.48 19.28 4.10
N GLU A 76 -2.40 20.02 4.72
CA GLU A 76 -2.74 19.78 6.13
C GLU A 76 -4.22 19.59 6.47
N ARG A 77 -5.19 19.82 5.58
CA ARG A 77 -6.60 19.54 5.87
C ARG A 77 -7.42 19.11 4.65
N MET A 78 -7.97 17.90 4.72
CA MET A 78 -9.06 17.49 3.83
C MET A 78 -10.39 17.90 4.47
N ILE A 79 -11.06 18.92 3.91
CA ILE A 79 -12.45 19.26 4.24
C ILE A 79 -13.32 18.73 3.10
N ILE A 80 -14.16 17.74 3.40
CA ILE A 80 -15.16 17.24 2.45
C ILE A 80 -16.35 18.20 2.52
N GLY A 81 -16.36 19.22 1.67
CA GLY A 81 -17.49 20.11 1.44
C GLY A 81 -18.35 19.59 0.30
N GLY A 82 -19.28 18.69 0.57
CA GLY A 82 -20.31 18.26 -0.37
C GLY A 82 -21.61 18.02 0.38
N SER A 83 -22.72 18.60 -0.07
CA SER A 83 -24.02 18.36 0.56
C SER A 83 -24.44 16.91 0.34
N LEU A 84 -24.71 16.18 1.41
CA LEU A 84 -25.31 14.86 1.33
C LEU A 84 -26.72 14.97 0.71
N PRO A 85 -27.14 14.03 -0.15
CA PRO A 85 -28.50 14.00 -0.65
C PRO A 85 -29.48 13.88 0.53
N THR A 86 -30.52 14.70 0.52
CA THR A 86 -31.58 14.73 1.56
C THR A 86 -32.55 13.54 1.50
N GLN A 87 -32.29 12.55 0.64
CA GLN A 87 -33.09 11.34 0.54
C GLN A 87 -32.51 10.25 1.46
N PRO A 88 -33.32 9.57 2.28
CA PRO A 88 -32.83 8.50 3.15
C PRO A 88 -32.30 7.35 2.28
N ILE A 89 -30.99 7.09 2.37
CA ILE A 89 -30.38 5.88 1.82
C ILE A 89 -30.83 4.72 2.71
N VAL A 90 -31.97 4.11 2.36
CA VAL A 90 -32.46 2.90 3.03
C VAL A 90 -31.90 1.70 2.27
N GLY A 91 -30.98 0.97 2.89
CA GLY A 91 -30.68 -0.43 2.51
C GLY A 91 -29.30 -0.76 1.95
N ALA A 92 -28.35 0.19 1.84
CA ALA A 92 -26.97 -0.14 1.48
C ALA A 92 -25.99 0.55 2.44
N ALA A 93 -25.12 -0.23 3.08
CA ALA A 93 -24.00 0.29 3.85
C ALA A 93 -23.06 1.03 2.89
N ALA A 94 -23.09 2.36 2.90
CA ALA A 94 -22.08 3.16 2.22
C ALA A 94 -20.83 3.16 3.10
N THR A 95 -19.84 2.34 2.77
CA THR A 95 -18.53 2.38 3.39
C THR A 95 -17.71 3.50 2.75
N PHE A 96 -17.51 4.59 3.49
CA PHE A 96 -16.57 5.63 3.10
C PHE A 96 -15.17 5.23 3.57
N THR A 97 -14.35 4.78 2.62
CA THR A 97 -12.95 4.41 2.83
C THR A 97 -12.08 5.67 2.72
N MET A 98 -11.33 6.00 3.78
CA MET A 98 -10.33 7.08 3.78
C MET A 98 -8.95 6.44 3.90
N SER A 99 -8.34 6.10 2.76
CA SER A 99 -6.95 5.62 2.76
C SER A 99 -6.00 6.82 2.83
N ARG A 100 -5.11 6.88 3.83
CA ARG A 100 -3.92 7.74 3.75
C ARG A 100 -2.98 7.07 2.76
N GLY A 101 -2.79 7.69 1.59
CA GLY A 101 -2.04 7.17 0.44
C GLY A 101 -0.53 7.04 0.63
N ASP A 102 -0.05 6.69 1.82
CA ASP A 102 1.38 6.62 2.13
C ASP A 102 1.98 5.24 1.80
N SER A 103 1.16 4.26 1.38
CA SER A 103 1.67 2.94 0.96
C SER A 103 1.96 2.94 -0.54
N LYS A 104 3.20 3.23 -0.94
CA LYS A 104 3.65 2.97 -2.32
C LYS A 104 3.72 1.46 -2.54
N ALA A 105 2.78 0.92 -3.31
CA ALA A 105 2.83 -0.47 -3.75
C ALA A 105 4.10 -0.72 -4.59
N ALA A 106 4.60 -1.95 -4.55
CA ALA A 106 5.66 -2.36 -5.45
C ALA A 106 5.20 -2.14 -6.90
N THR A 107 6.08 -1.62 -7.75
CA THR A 107 5.82 -1.45 -9.18
C THR A 107 6.70 -2.38 -9.98
N ALA A 108 6.22 -2.79 -11.15
CA ALA A 108 6.98 -3.56 -12.11
C ALA A 108 7.89 -2.64 -12.94
N GLY A 109 8.98 -3.19 -13.46
CA GLY A 109 9.77 -2.52 -14.49
C GLY A 109 8.99 -2.46 -15.81
N SER A 110 8.88 -1.26 -16.39
CA SER A 110 8.22 -1.04 -17.67
C SER A 110 9.10 -0.25 -18.63
N ILE A 111 9.03 -0.58 -19.92
CA ILE A 111 9.59 0.19 -21.01
C ILE A 111 8.46 0.63 -21.93
N TYR A 112 8.43 1.92 -22.25
CA TYR A 112 7.51 2.51 -23.19
C TYR A 112 8.15 2.55 -24.58
N GLY A 113 7.37 2.22 -25.60
CA GLY A 113 7.72 2.51 -26.99
C GLY A 113 8.08 3.98 -27.17
N SER A 114 9.08 4.23 -28.00
CA SER A 114 9.60 5.58 -28.24
C SER A 114 8.64 6.47 -29.03
N SER A 115 7.74 5.87 -29.81
CA SER A 115 6.83 6.53 -30.74
C SER A 115 5.46 5.84 -30.73
N ASP A 116 4.45 6.57 -31.19
CA ASP A 116 3.10 6.02 -31.38
C ASP A 116 3.13 5.05 -32.55
N VAL A 117 2.64 3.83 -32.33
CA VAL A 117 2.69 2.74 -33.30
C VAL A 117 1.67 2.97 -34.43
N ASP A 118 0.55 3.63 -34.12
CA ASP A 118 -0.47 4.12 -35.07
C ASP A 118 0.17 5.01 -36.17
N GLY A 119 1.02 5.95 -35.78
CA GLY A 119 1.61 6.92 -36.70
C GLY A 119 2.79 6.37 -37.51
N GLN A 120 3.37 5.28 -37.03
CA GLN A 120 4.57 4.65 -37.60
C GLN A 120 4.25 3.55 -38.62
N LEU A 121 3.17 2.78 -38.42
CA LEU A 121 2.75 1.69 -39.32
C LEU A 121 2.04 2.15 -40.60
N GLY A 122 1.72 3.44 -40.72
CA GLY A 122 1.14 4.04 -41.93
C GLY A 122 -0.09 3.30 -42.44
N VAL A 123 -0.15 3.05 -43.76
CA VAL A 123 -1.31 2.43 -44.45
C VAL A 123 -1.56 0.95 -44.07
N ASN A 124 -0.67 0.33 -43.30
CA ASN A 124 -0.74 -1.10 -42.99
C ASN A 124 -1.48 -1.43 -41.69
N GLN A 125 -2.10 -0.46 -40.99
CA GLN A 125 -3.06 -0.70 -39.89
C GLN A 125 -2.64 -1.84 -38.92
N TYR A 126 -1.53 -1.67 -38.18
CA TYR A 126 -1.08 -2.64 -37.17
C TYR A 126 -0.49 -3.95 -37.70
N ARG A 127 -0.10 -3.97 -38.99
CA ARG A 127 0.54 -5.12 -39.67
C ARG A 127 1.98 -4.79 -40.03
N LEU A 128 2.87 -5.72 -39.75
CA LEU A 128 4.30 -5.53 -40.02
C LEU A 128 4.60 -5.68 -41.52
N SER A 129 5.64 -4.99 -41.99
CA SER A 129 6.14 -5.14 -43.37
C SER A 129 7.16 -6.28 -43.54
N ASP A 130 7.84 -6.65 -42.45
CA ASP A 130 8.76 -7.80 -42.33
C ASP A 130 8.81 -8.24 -40.84
N ASP A 131 9.53 -9.29 -40.50
CA ASP A 131 9.63 -9.77 -39.12
C ASP A 131 10.32 -8.72 -38.24
N ALA A 132 9.74 -8.40 -37.08
CA ALA A 132 10.33 -7.51 -36.10
C ALA A 132 11.10 -8.31 -35.04
N VAL A 133 12.40 -8.05 -34.92
CA VAL A 133 13.29 -8.79 -34.01
C VAL A 133 13.94 -7.84 -33.01
N PHE A 134 13.93 -8.24 -31.74
CA PHE A 134 14.67 -7.59 -30.66
C PHE A 134 15.07 -8.61 -29.60
N THR A 135 15.98 -8.25 -28.70
CA THR A 135 16.38 -9.08 -27.57
C THR A 135 15.83 -8.48 -26.28
N LEU A 136 15.21 -9.31 -25.44
CA LEU A 136 14.60 -8.92 -24.17
C LEU A 136 15.23 -9.70 -23.02
N SER A 137 15.62 -9.01 -21.95
CA SER A 137 15.95 -9.60 -20.66
C SER A 137 14.93 -9.12 -19.62
N VAL A 138 14.47 -10.02 -18.77
CA VAL A 138 13.47 -9.75 -17.71
C VAL A 138 14.03 -10.25 -16.38
N ASP A 139 13.99 -9.40 -15.36
CA ASP A 139 14.37 -9.69 -13.97
C ASP A 139 15.77 -10.31 -13.83
N SER A 140 16.75 -9.78 -14.57
CA SER A 140 18.12 -10.32 -14.66
C SER A 140 18.24 -11.70 -15.33
N GLY A 141 17.17 -12.18 -15.97
CA GLY A 141 17.17 -13.37 -16.80
C GLY A 141 18.09 -13.24 -18.02
N ALA A 142 18.48 -14.37 -18.60
CA ALA A 142 19.30 -14.37 -19.81
C ALA A 142 18.59 -13.58 -20.94
N PRO A 143 19.31 -12.74 -21.70
CA PRO A 143 18.73 -12.07 -22.85
C PRO A 143 18.23 -13.10 -23.88
N THR A 144 16.97 -12.97 -24.28
CA THR A 144 16.29 -13.88 -25.20
C THR A 144 15.78 -13.11 -26.41
N THR A 145 15.99 -13.67 -27.61
CA THR A 145 15.46 -13.11 -28.85
C THR A 145 13.94 -13.27 -28.91
N VAL A 146 13.25 -12.17 -29.17
CA VAL A 146 11.82 -12.12 -29.44
C VAL A 146 11.64 -11.77 -30.92
N THR A 147 10.79 -12.54 -31.60
CA THR A 147 10.43 -12.31 -33.00
C THR A 147 8.93 -12.19 -33.12
N VAL A 148 8.45 -11.01 -33.49
CA VAL A 148 7.06 -10.80 -33.90
C VAL A 148 7.01 -10.98 -35.40
N THR A 149 6.42 -12.09 -35.85
CA THR A 149 6.43 -12.44 -37.28
C THR A 149 5.46 -11.58 -38.06
N THR A 150 5.81 -11.25 -39.30
CA THR A 150 4.90 -10.62 -40.27
C THR A 150 3.61 -11.42 -40.40
N ALA A 151 3.74 -12.75 -40.47
CA ALA A 151 2.64 -13.67 -40.71
C ALA A 151 1.57 -13.61 -39.63
N SER A 152 1.95 -13.50 -38.34
CA SER A 152 0.99 -13.38 -37.23
C SER A 152 0.16 -12.10 -37.34
N THR A 153 0.75 -11.02 -37.85
CA THR A 153 0.08 -9.71 -37.91
C THR A 153 -0.87 -9.55 -39.10
N THR A 154 -0.98 -10.51 -40.02
CA THR A 154 -1.74 -10.34 -41.27
C THR A 154 -3.23 -10.04 -41.08
N THR A 155 -3.81 -10.43 -39.94
CA THR A 155 -5.21 -10.20 -39.60
C THR A 155 -5.45 -8.98 -38.72
N ASN A 156 -4.42 -8.23 -38.34
CA ASN A 156 -4.55 -7.13 -37.40
C ASN A 156 -5.35 -5.99 -38.01
N ASN A 157 -6.26 -5.42 -37.21
CA ASN A 157 -7.06 -4.25 -37.57
C ASN A 157 -7.07 -3.21 -36.44
N SER A 158 -6.40 -3.49 -35.32
CA SER A 158 -6.33 -2.63 -34.15
C SER A 158 -5.01 -2.83 -33.39
N MET A 159 -4.68 -1.88 -32.54
CA MET A 159 -3.57 -2.02 -31.59
C MET A 159 -3.75 -3.24 -30.66
N ALA A 160 -4.99 -3.60 -30.33
CA ALA A 160 -5.26 -4.75 -29.47
C ALA A 160 -4.86 -6.08 -30.14
N ASP A 161 -5.01 -6.18 -31.46
CA ASP A 161 -4.55 -7.35 -32.22
C ASP A 161 -3.02 -7.43 -32.20
N LEU A 162 -2.33 -6.30 -32.42
CA LEU A 162 -0.87 -6.25 -32.36
C LEU A 162 -0.33 -6.57 -30.95
N VAL A 163 -0.98 -6.07 -29.91
CA VAL A 163 -0.64 -6.42 -28.52
C VAL A 163 -0.80 -7.93 -28.28
N THR A 164 -1.83 -8.56 -28.85
CA THR A 164 -2.02 -10.01 -28.79
C THR A 164 -0.86 -10.77 -29.46
N ASP A 165 -0.42 -10.33 -30.63
CA ASP A 165 0.69 -10.95 -31.35
C ASP A 165 2.02 -10.78 -30.61
N VAL A 166 2.28 -9.59 -30.07
CA VAL A 166 3.48 -9.34 -29.25
C VAL A 166 3.48 -10.23 -28.02
N ASN A 167 2.37 -10.33 -27.29
CA ASN A 167 2.26 -11.21 -26.13
C ASN A 167 2.44 -12.69 -26.50
N THR A 168 1.96 -13.10 -27.68
CA THR A 168 2.21 -14.45 -28.21
C THR A 168 3.71 -14.68 -28.45
N ALA A 169 4.40 -13.72 -29.05
CA ALA A 169 5.85 -13.79 -29.27
C ALA A 169 6.65 -13.84 -27.95
N LEU A 170 6.24 -13.05 -26.95
CA LEU A 170 6.84 -13.09 -25.59
C LEU A 170 6.65 -14.46 -24.93
N GLY A 171 5.45 -15.04 -25.05
CA GLY A 171 5.15 -16.38 -24.55
C GLY A 171 5.96 -17.48 -25.25
N VAL A 172 6.13 -17.40 -26.58
CA VAL A 172 6.99 -18.32 -27.34
C VAL A 172 8.46 -18.22 -26.90
N ALA A 173 8.93 -17.00 -26.59
CA ALA A 173 10.27 -16.77 -26.04
C ALA A 173 10.43 -17.22 -24.57
N GLY A 174 9.34 -17.61 -23.91
CA GLY A 174 9.34 -18.06 -22.51
C GLY A 174 9.64 -16.95 -21.51
N LEU A 175 9.30 -15.70 -21.85
CA LEU A 175 9.57 -14.52 -21.02
C LEU A 175 8.35 -14.19 -20.15
N ALA A 176 8.60 -13.89 -18.88
CA ALA A 176 7.58 -13.44 -17.92
C ALA A 176 7.35 -11.92 -18.02
N ALA A 177 6.85 -11.48 -19.16
CA ALA A 177 6.54 -10.08 -19.41
C ALA A 177 5.26 -9.96 -20.25
N THR A 178 4.56 -8.84 -20.04
CA THR A 178 3.31 -8.51 -20.73
C THR A 178 3.46 -7.21 -21.52
N ALA A 179 3.00 -7.23 -22.76
CA ALA A 179 2.83 -6.06 -23.60
C ALA A 179 1.41 -5.47 -23.45
N THR A 180 1.30 -4.15 -23.41
CA THR A 180 0.03 -3.40 -23.32
C THR A 180 0.04 -2.20 -24.26
N ASN A 181 -1.14 -1.66 -24.58
CA ASN A 181 -1.28 -0.35 -25.22
C ASN A 181 -1.44 0.73 -24.15
N GLN A 182 -0.55 1.73 -24.14
CA GLN A 182 -0.76 2.97 -23.39
C GLN A 182 -0.54 4.16 -24.31
N ASN A 183 -1.62 4.91 -24.59
CA ASN A 183 -1.60 6.08 -25.46
C ASN A 183 -0.95 5.79 -26.82
N ASP A 184 -1.39 4.70 -27.47
CA ASP A 184 -0.91 4.21 -28.78
C ASP A 184 0.56 3.82 -28.83
N LYS A 185 1.15 3.58 -27.65
CA LYS A 185 2.50 3.04 -27.49
C LYS A 185 2.44 1.63 -26.93
N LEU A 186 3.28 0.77 -27.50
CA LEU A 186 3.53 -0.54 -26.92
C LEU A 186 4.34 -0.37 -25.64
N VAL A 187 3.84 -0.89 -24.53
CA VAL A 187 4.53 -0.88 -23.24
C VAL A 187 4.77 -2.31 -22.81
N ILE A 188 6.03 -2.70 -22.67
CA ILE A 188 6.44 -4.02 -22.17
C ILE A 188 6.75 -3.88 -20.68
N THR A 189 6.10 -4.71 -19.87
CA THR A 189 6.21 -4.68 -18.40
C THR A 189 6.57 -6.07 -17.88
N SER A 190 7.48 -6.16 -16.92
CA SER A 190 7.76 -7.41 -16.22
C SER A 190 6.51 -7.88 -15.46
N ASP A 191 6.26 -9.19 -15.43
CA ASP A 191 5.14 -9.74 -14.65
C ASP A 191 5.45 -9.74 -13.13
N SER A 192 6.70 -9.51 -12.74
CA SER A 192 7.11 -9.33 -11.35
C SER A 192 7.03 -7.88 -10.91
N THR A 193 6.96 -7.63 -9.59
CA THR A 193 7.00 -6.29 -9.00
C THR A 193 8.14 -6.16 -8.00
N GLY A 194 8.52 -4.92 -7.69
CA GLY A 194 9.52 -4.61 -6.67
C GLY A 194 10.86 -4.19 -7.26
N ALA A 195 11.82 -3.87 -6.38
CA ALA A 195 13.13 -3.35 -6.80
C ALA A 195 13.99 -4.35 -7.61
N ALA A 196 13.64 -5.65 -7.58
CA ALA A 196 14.28 -6.66 -8.42
C ALA A 196 13.67 -6.74 -9.81
N SER A 197 12.45 -6.21 -10.00
CA SER A 197 11.76 -6.22 -11.29
C SER A 197 12.49 -5.32 -12.28
N ASN A 198 12.85 -5.85 -13.44
CA ASN A 198 13.47 -5.05 -14.49
C ASN A 198 13.20 -5.64 -15.88
N VAL A 199 13.21 -4.77 -16.88
CA VAL A 199 13.08 -5.13 -18.29
C VAL A 199 14.18 -4.41 -19.06
N ALA A 200 14.87 -5.10 -19.95
CA ALA A 200 15.90 -4.55 -20.80
C ALA A 200 15.68 -4.97 -22.26
N ILE A 201 15.51 -3.99 -23.15
CA ILE A 201 15.46 -4.22 -24.59
C ILE A 201 16.83 -3.89 -25.18
N SER A 202 17.36 -4.79 -26.01
CA SER A 202 18.60 -4.61 -26.74
C SER A 202 18.49 -5.13 -28.17
N ALA A 203 19.38 -4.66 -29.04
CA ALA A 203 19.47 -5.06 -30.44
C ALA A 203 18.12 -5.09 -31.21
N PRO A 204 17.25 -4.07 -31.11
CA PRO A 204 16.08 -4.02 -31.98
C PRO A 204 16.53 -3.78 -33.43
N ASP A 205 15.94 -4.51 -34.35
CA ASP A 205 16.18 -4.31 -35.78
C ASP A 205 15.39 -3.10 -36.33
N ALA A 206 15.54 -2.85 -37.63
CA ALA A 206 14.92 -1.71 -38.27
C ALA A 206 13.38 -1.77 -38.22
N ILE A 207 12.79 -2.96 -38.27
CA ILE A 207 11.33 -3.14 -38.25
C ILE A 207 10.81 -2.92 -36.83
N ALA A 208 11.42 -3.52 -35.81
CA ALA A 208 11.05 -3.30 -34.41
C ALA A 208 11.10 -1.80 -34.04
N ILE A 209 12.11 -1.07 -34.52
CA ILE A 209 12.21 0.38 -34.29
C ILE A 209 11.15 1.15 -35.04
N ALA A 210 11.01 0.91 -36.35
CA ALA A 210 10.20 1.73 -37.23
C ALA A 210 8.71 1.46 -37.10
N GLU A 211 8.32 0.23 -36.72
CA GLU A 211 6.95 -0.26 -36.81
C GLU A 211 6.35 -0.65 -35.45
N LEU A 212 7.16 -1.04 -34.47
CA LEU A 212 6.71 -1.27 -33.09
C LEU A 212 7.08 -0.14 -32.13
N GLY A 213 7.83 0.87 -32.60
CA GLY A 213 8.38 1.93 -31.77
C GLY A 213 9.39 1.45 -30.72
N ILE A 214 9.89 0.21 -30.84
CA ILE A 214 10.77 -0.42 -29.86
C ILE A 214 12.20 0.06 -30.08
N ILE A 215 12.77 0.72 -29.08
CA ILE A 215 14.19 1.10 -29.05
C ILE A 215 14.92 0.39 -27.90
N ALA A 216 16.25 0.37 -27.97
CA ALA A 216 17.04 -0.11 -26.84
C ALA A 216 16.77 0.77 -25.61
N ALA A 217 16.34 0.15 -24.52
CA ALA A 217 15.87 0.83 -23.33
C ALA A 217 15.95 -0.09 -22.11
N TYR A 218 15.86 0.53 -20.93
CA TYR A 218 15.91 -0.16 -19.64
C TYR A 218 14.84 0.42 -18.72
N GLY A 219 14.04 -0.46 -18.11
CA GLY A 219 13.00 -0.11 -17.15
C GLY A 219 13.19 -0.88 -15.85
N THR A 220 13.12 -0.19 -14.72
CA THR A 220 13.23 -0.78 -13.38
C THR A 220 11.91 -0.63 -12.63
N GLY A 221 11.55 -1.67 -11.89
CA GLY A 221 10.49 -1.61 -10.91
C GLY A 221 10.98 -1.01 -9.60
N GLU A 222 10.04 -0.53 -8.81
CA GLU A 222 10.31 0.03 -7.49
C GLU A 222 9.80 -0.92 -6.40
N ALA A 223 10.58 -1.09 -5.33
CA ALA A 223 10.12 -1.83 -4.15
C ALA A 223 8.85 -1.18 -3.57
N ALA A 224 8.02 -2.02 -2.95
CA ALA A 224 7.02 -1.48 -2.03
C ALA A 224 7.77 -0.77 -0.90
N GLU A 225 7.30 0.41 -0.55
CA GLU A 225 7.79 1.06 0.65
C GLU A 225 7.21 0.32 1.87
N THR A 226 8.07 -0.13 2.79
CA THR A 226 7.65 -0.92 3.95
C THR A 226 7.56 -0.07 5.21
N THR A 227 6.56 -0.36 6.04
CA THR A 227 6.51 0.19 7.41
C THR A 227 7.44 -0.64 8.29
N THR A 228 8.25 0.01 9.13
CA THR A 228 9.07 -0.68 10.13
C THR A 228 8.67 -0.25 11.54
N ALA A 229 8.92 -1.11 12.53
CA ALA A 229 8.66 -0.82 13.93
C ALA A 229 9.89 -1.14 14.78
N LYS A 230 10.13 -0.34 15.82
CA LYS A 230 11.09 -0.63 16.90
C LYS A 230 10.37 -0.54 18.23
N ALA A 231 10.63 -1.46 19.14
CA ALA A 231 10.15 -1.40 20.51
C ALA A 231 11.20 -0.73 21.39
N HIS A 232 10.75 0.24 22.19
CA HIS A 232 11.51 0.84 23.27
C HIS A 232 10.88 0.43 24.60
N ILE A 233 11.64 -0.26 25.46
CA ILE A 233 11.19 -0.70 26.79
C ILE A 233 12.10 -0.07 27.84
N ILE A 234 11.50 0.69 28.75
CA ILE A 234 12.18 1.48 29.78
C ILE A 234 11.77 0.96 31.15
N SER A 235 12.74 0.74 32.03
CA SER A 235 12.44 0.35 33.42
C SER A 235 11.87 1.55 34.19
N SER A 236 10.66 1.40 34.74
CA SER A 236 9.99 2.47 35.51
C SER A 236 10.78 2.88 36.77
N ALA A 237 11.51 1.92 37.36
CA ALA A 237 12.25 2.13 38.60
C ALA A 237 13.54 2.97 38.44
N VAL A 238 14.17 2.92 37.26
CA VAL A 238 15.48 3.55 37.04
C VAL A 238 15.53 4.47 35.81
N ASN A 239 14.44 4.55 35.04
CA ASN A 239 14.34 5.31 33.79
C ASN A 239 15.50 5.04 32.80
N VAL A 240 15.89 3.76 32.69
CA VAL A 240 16.93 3.29 31.77
C VAL A 240 16.28 2.44 30.70
N ILE A 241 16.61 2.71 29.42
CA ILE A 241 16.24 1.86 28.29
C ILE A 241 16.84 0.48 28.51
N LYS A 242 15.97 -0.51 28.57
CA LYS A 242 16.34 -1.92 28.72
C LYS A 242 16.35 -2.63 27.39
N ILE A 243 15.41 -2.31 26.53
CA ILE A 243 15.30 -2.92 25.21
C ILE A 243 15.04 -1.80 24.20
N ASP A 244 15.85 -1.79 23.14
CA ASP A 244 15.70 -0.94 21.97
C ASP A 244 16.02 -1.80 20.76
N ARG A 245 14.99 -2.47 20.22
CA ARG A 245 15.14 -3.52 19.21
C ARG A 245 14.00 -3.46 18.20
N SER A 246 14.26 -3.93 16.99
CA SER A 246 13.22 -4.09 15.96
C SER A 246 12.03 -4.90 16.49
N ALA A 247 10.84 -4.42 16.17
CA ALA A 247 9.58 -5.11 16.34
C ALA A 247 9.05 -5.56 14.97
N ILE A 248 8.09 -6.49 14.97
CA ILE A 248 7.50 -7.05 13.78
C ILE A 248 6.24 -6.25 13.44
N VAL A 249 6.17 -5.67 12.25
CA VAL A 249 4.89 -5.20 11.69
C VAL A 249 4.21 -6.41 11.08
N ASP A 250 3.14 -6.88 11.70
CA ASP A 250 2.49 -8.13 11.28
C ASP A 250 1.86 -7.98 9.89
N SER A 251 1.95 -9.04 9.09
CA SER A 251 1.39 -9.04 7.74
C SER A 251 -0.09 -9.46 7.74
N PRO A 252 -0.95 -8.81 6.96
CA PRO A 252 -0.67 -7.59 6.20
C PRO A 252 -0.54 -6.38 7.14
N ALA A 253 0.42 -5.47 6.84
CA ALA A 253 0.66 -4.27 7.64
C ALA A 253 -0.58 -3.36 7.77
N THR A 254 -1.58 -3.56 6.89
CA THR A 254 -2.90 -2.93 6.94
C THR A 254 -3.68 -3.23 8.21
N ASN A 255 -3.35 -4.31 8.94
CA ASN A 255 -4.01 -4.65 10.20
C ASN A 255 -3.59 -3.74 11.35
N GLY A 256 -2.54 -2.92 11.17
CA GLY A 256 -2.04 -2.01 12.21
C GLY A 256 -1.48 -2.74 13.44
N THR A 257 -1.16 -4.02 13.31
CA THR A 257 -0.64 -4.83 14.41
C THR A 257 0.88 -4.80 14.40
N VAL A 258 1.46 -4.52 15.57
CA VAL A 258 2.89 -4.63 15.82
C VAL A 258 3.10 -5.65 16.92
N SER A 259 3.92 -6.65 16.64
CA SER A 259 4.29 -7.70 17.58
C SER A 259 5.72 -7.51 18.05
N PHE A 260 5.97 -7.80 19.31
CA PHE A 260 7.31 -7.83 19.88
C PHE A 260 7.59 -9.23 20.39
N GLU A 261 8.64 -9.86 19.88
CA GLU A 261 9.08 -11.19 20.30
C GLU A 261 10.07 -11.04 21.45
N TRP A 262 9.71 -11.59 22.61
CA TRP A 262 10.59 -11.70 23.76
C TRP A 262 11.71 -12.68 23.46
N ILE A 263 12.94 -12.34 23.82
CA ILE A 263 14.07 -13.28 23.77
C ILE A 263 14.62 -13.55 25.16
N THR A 264 15.42 -14.61 25.29
CA THR A 264 16.16 -14.90 26.52
C THR A 264 16.94 -13.66 26.99
N GLY A 265 16.73 -13.28 28.26
CA GLY A 265 17.33 -12.08 28.85
C GLY A 265 16.37 -10.91 29.01
N ASP A 266 15.35 -10.79 28.17
CA ASP A 266 14.45 -9.62 28.18
C ASP A 266 13.60 -9.55 29.46
N THR A 267 13.22 -10.70 30.02
CA THR A 267 12.31 -10.84 31.19
C THR A 267 13.03 -11.25 32.48
N GLU A 268 14.37 -11.25 32.52
CA GLU A 268 15.13 -11.74 33.69
C GLU A 268 14.97 -10.87 34.94
N LYS A 269 14.73 -9.57 34.75
CA LYS A 269 14.60 -8.61 35.85
C LYS A 269 13.13 -8.29 36.11
N LEU A 270 12.63 -8.72 37.26
CA LEU A 270 11.27 -8.41 37.72
C LEU A 270 11.05 -6.90 37.88
N GLY A 271 9.80 -6.48 37.72
CA GLY A 271 9.35 -5.11 37.95
C GLY A 271 8.45 -4.57 36.86
N THR A 272 8.08 -3.30 37.00
CA THR A 272 7.25 -2.58 36.03
C THR A 272 8.10 -1.87 34.99
N TYR A 273 7.69 -1.99 33.74
CA TYR A 273 8.34 -1.41 32.56
C TYR A 273 7.32 -0.61 31.75
N PHE A 274 7.79 0.42 31.09
CA PHE A 274 7.03 1.19 30.12
C PHE A 274 7.51 0.84 28.72
N MET A 275 6.58 0.61 27.81
CA MET A 275 6.89 0.26 26.44
C MET A 275 6.16 1.19 25.45
N GLU A 276 6.87 1.51 24.37
CA GLU A 276 6.37 2.23 23.21
C GLU A 276 6.98 1.62 21.93
N PHE A 277 6.35 1.87 20.79
CA PHE A 277 6.85 1.51 19.48
C PHE A 277 7.15 2.76 18.65
N GLU A 278 8.36 2.89 18.11
CA GLU A 278 8.65 3.83 17.03
C GLU A 278 8.28 3.17 15.70
N ILE A 279 7.28 3.72 15.02
CA ILE A 279 6.84 3.30 13.69
C ILE A 279 7.44 4.26 12.67
N THR A 280 8.16 3.71 11.70
CA THR A 280 8.64 4.47 10.53
C THR A 280 7.81 4.08 9.32
N THR A 281 7.13 5.07 8.73
CA THR A 281 6.32 4.88 7.53
C THR A 281 7.19 4.66 6.30
N PRO A 282 6.60 4.13 5.22
CA PRO A 282 7.09 4.21 3.85
C PRO A 282 7.84 5.50 3.48
N SER A 283 7.20 6.65 3.75
CA SER A 283 7.73 8.00 3.50
C SER A 283 8.89 8.42 4.42
N GLY A 284 9.36 7.54 5.31
CA GLY A 284 10.40 7.81 6.30
C GLY A 284 9.92 8.62 7.51
N LYS A 285 8.63 8.97 7.58
CA LYS A 285 8.07 9.70 8.72
C LYS A 285 7.99 8.77 9.93
N LYS A 286 8.39 9.29 11.08
CA LYS A 286 8.34 8.57 12.36
C LYS A 286 7.18 9.03 13.21
N PHE A 287 6.56 8.09 13.91
CA PHE A 287 5.63 8.37 15.00
C PHE A 287 5.72 7.28 16.06
N THR A 288 5.35 7.59 17.29
CA THR A 288 5.33 6.61 18.39
C THR A 288 3.92 6.05 18.62
N ALA A 289 3.84 4.82 19.10
CA ALA A 289 2.60 4.16 19.50
C ALA A 289 2.81 3.48 20.87
N PRO A 290 2.03 3.85 21.91
CA PRO A 290 0.99 4.87 21.92
C PRO A 290 1.56 6.29 21.71
N ALA A 291 0.86 7.16 20.96
CA ALA A 291 1.40 8.43 20.48
C ALA A 291 1.63 9.51 21.57
N ASN A 292 1.19 9.29 22.80
CA ASN A 292 1.33 10.24 23.93
C ASN A 292 1.29 9.53 25.29
N ASP A 293 1.48 8.21 25.32
CA ASP A 293 1.40 7.40 26.53
C ASP A 293 2.31 6.18 26.36
N THR A 294 2.59 5.50 27.46
CA THR A 294 3.31 4.22 27.44
C THR A 294 2.37 3.13 27.89
N PHE A 295 2.56 1.92 27.38
CA PHE A 295 1.89 0.78 28.01
C PHE A 295 2.79 0.20 29.10
N SER A 296 2.18 -0.12 30.23
CA SER A 296 2.87 -0.73 31.36
C SER A 296 2.89 -2.25 31.19
N VAL A 297 4.08 -2.83 31.27
CA VAL A 297 4.30 -4.28 31.32
C VAL A 297 4.89 -4.63 32.68
N GLU A 298 4.32 -5.60 33.37
CA GLU A 298 4.86 -6.08 34.64
C GLU A 298 5.46 -7.48 34.46
N PHE A 299 6.74 -7.61 34.80
CA PHE A 299 7.42 -8.89 34.89
C PHE A 299 7.32 -9.38 36.33
N VAL A 300 6.56 -10.46 36.51
CA VAL A 300 6.31 -11.08 37.82
C VAL A 300 7.09 -12.40 37.94
N SER A 301 7.43 -12.78 39.17
CA SER A 301 8.01 -14.09 39.44
C SER A 301 7.08 -15.19 38.95
N ASP A 302 7.63 -16.31 38.50
CA ASP A 302 6.79 -17.47 38.23
C ASP A 302 6.18 -17.98 39.54
N PHE A 303 4.98 -18.54 39.45
CA PHE A 303 4.28 -19.11 40.61
C PHE A 303 4.90 -20.43 41.07
N ASP A 304 5.67 -21.09 40.21
CA ASP A 304 6.27 -22.40 40.47
C ASP A 304 7.72 -22.31 41.00
N ASP A 305 8.26 -21.10 41.19
CA ASP A 305 9.63 -20.84 41.66
C ASP A 305 9.77 -20.85 43.21
N SER A 306 8.81 -21.40 43.96
CA SER A 306 8.84 -21.49 45.44
C SER A 306 9.34 -22.84 45.98
#